data_AF-A0A4R6UUP8-F1
#
_entry.id   AF-A0A4R6UUP8-F1
#
_cell.length_a   1.000
_cell.length_b   1.000
_cell.length_c   1.000
_cell.angle_alpha   90.00
_cell.angle_beta   90.00
_cell.angle_gamma   90.00
#
_symmetry.space_group_name_H-M   'P 1'
#
loop_
_entity.id
_entity.type
_entity.pdbx_description
1 polymer ?
#
loop_
_entity_poly.entity_id
_entity_poly.type
_entity_poly.pdbx_seq_one_letter_code
_entity_poly.pdbx_strand_id
1 'polypeptide(L)'
;MPGKVADFLRTTELEPAERAALDHGMTVRCGRGYTRRITAVPAVHRQLLARCQPLDGDQVVPAQRKARREYENRVTGLGAPA
;
A
#
# COMPACT_ATOMS: atom_id res chain seq x y z
N MET A 1 -0.69 2.24 5.17
CA MET A 1 -0.71 2.23 3.69
C MET A 1 -1.65 3.33 3.18
N PRO A 2 -1.26 4.15 2.20
CA PRO A 2 -2.12 5.17 1.59
C PRO A 2 -3.37 4.58 0.92
N GLY A 3 -4.51 5.28 1.01
CA GLY A 3 -5.78 4.79 0.47
C GLY A 3 -5.76 4.50 -1.03
N LYS A 4 -5.08 5.34 -1.84
CA LYS A 4 -4.96 5.08 -3.29
C LYS A 4 -4.19 3.79 -3.63
N VAL A 5 -3.23 3.41 -2.78
CA VAL A 5 -2.52 2.12 -2.91
C VAL A 5 -3.45 0.98 -2.49
N ALA A 6 -4.18 1.14 -1.39
CA ALA A 6 -5.15 0.13 -0.94
C ALA A 6 -6.28 -0.10 -1.96
N ASP A 7 -6.78 0.97 -2.60
CA ASP A 7 -7.80 0.88 -3.66
C ASP A 7 -7.28 0.11 -4.88
N PHE A 8 -6.04 0.39 -5.32
CA PHE A 8 -5.41 -0.34 -6.42
C PHE A 8 -5.19 -1.82 -6.10
N LEU A 9 -4.73 -2.13 -4.90
CA LEU A 9 -4.46 -3.51 -4.48
C LEU A 9 -5.74 -4.34 -4.34
N ARG A 10 -6.88 -3.72 -4.03
CA ARG A 10 -8.19 -4.42 -3.99
C ARG A 10 -8.65 -4.94 -5.34
N THR A 11 -8.16 -4.38 -6.44
CA THR A 11 -8.46 -4.84 -7.81
C THR A 11 -7.34 -5.67 -8.40
N THR A 12 -6.25 -5.89 -7.65
CA THR A 12 -5.10 -6.68 -8.08
C THR A 12 -5.25 -8.11 -7.58
N GLU A 13 -4.77 -9.09 -8.33
CA GLU A 13 -4.69 -10.47 -7.85
C GLU A 13 -3.56 -10.59 -6.81
N LEU A 14 -3.90 -11.10 -5.63
CA LEU A 14 -3.04 -11.14 -4.45
C LEU A 14 -2.95 -12.54 -3.87
N GLU A 15 -1.79 -12.86 -3.28
CA GLU A 15 -1.63 -14.07 -2.48
C GLU A 15 -2.55 -14.05 -1.25
N PRO A 16 -2.89 -15.23 -0.67
CA PRO A 16 -3.77 -15.30 0.49
C PRO A 16 -3.32 -14.42 1.68
N ALA A 17 -2.02 -14.36 1.96
CA ALA A 17 -1.48 -13.55 3.05
C ALA A 17 -1.57 -12.04 2.78
N GLU A 18 -1.35 -11.61 1.54
CA GLU A 18 -1.49 -10.23 1.09
C GLU A 18 -2.96 -9.77 1.20
N ARG A 19 -3.88 -10.61 0.71
CA ARG A 19 -5.33 -10.36 0.77
C ARG A 19 -5.83 -10.30 2.22
N ALA A 20 -5.46 -11.28 3.05
CA ALA A 20 -5.85 -11.30 4.46
C ALA A 20 -5.36 -10.03 5.20
N ALA A 21 -4.12 -9.58 4.95
CA ALA A 21 -3.59 -8.35 5.54
C ALA A 21 -4.41 -7.11 5.15
N LEU A 22 -4.84 -7.02 3.88
CA LEU A 22 -5.71 -5.94 3.43
C LEU A 22 -7.10 -6.02 4.05
N ASP A 23 -7.70 -7.20 4.11
CA ASP A 23 -9.07 -7.43 4.60
C ASP A 23 -9.20 -7.12 6.09
N HIS A 24 -8.26 -7.59 6.90
CA HIS A 24 -8.18 -7.27 8.34
C HIS A 24 -7.78 -5.81 8.61
N GLY A 25 -7.33 -5.09 7.59
CA GLY A 25 -6.93 -3.69 7.74
C GLY A 25 -8.08 -2.78 8.18
N MET A 26 -7.75 -1.74 8.94
CA MET A 26 -8.70 -0.70 9.33
C MET A 26 -8.55 0.53 8.45
N THR A 27 -9.68 1.07 7.98
CA THR A 27 -9.71 2.33 7.23
C THR A 27 -9.77 3.50 8.23
N VAL A 28 -8.78 4.39 8.17
CA VAL A 28 -8.75 5.64 8.95
C VAL A 28 -8.94 6.81 8.00
N ARG A 29 -9.99 7.62 8.21
CA ARG A 29 -10.30 8.76 7.35
C ARG A 29 -9.38 9.95 7.67
N CYS A 30 -8.83 10.58 6.63
CA CYS A 30 -7.97 11.75 6.76
C CYS A 30 -8.31 12.77 5.67
N GLY A 31 -9.14 13.76 6.00
CA GLY A 31 -9.64 14.75 5.04
C GLY A 31 -10.36 14.11 3.85
N ARG A 32 -9.98 14.50 2.63
CA ARG A 32 -10.53 13.91 1.38
C ARG A 32 -10.02 12.50 1.09
N GLY A 33 -8.98 12.05 1.79
CA GLY A 33 -8.37 10.74 1.62
C GLY A 33 -8.57 9.82 2.82
N TYR A 34 -7.90 8.67 2.78
CA TYR A 34 -7.84 7.75 3.91
C TYR A 34 -6.49 7.03 3.92
N THR A 35 -6.16 6.44 5.06
CA THR A 35 -5.04 5.50 5.22
C THR A 35 -5.62 4.16 5.64
N ARG A 36 -5.20 3.06 5.00
CA ARG A 36 -5.47 1.70 5.46
C ARG A 36 -4.35 1.31 6.44
N ARG A 37 -4.70 1.08 7.70
CA ARG A 37 -3.80 0.49 8.70
C ARG A 37 -3.88 -1.03 8.55
N ILE A 38 -2.80 -1.63 8.08
CA ILE A 38 -2.66 -3.08 7.99
C ILE A 38 -1.54 -3.51 8.93
N THR A 39 -1.71 -4.65 9.57
CA THR A 39 -0.69 -5.26 10.42
C THR A 39 -0.23 -6.52 9.70
N ALA A 40 1.00 -6.51 9.19
CA ALA A 40 1.60 -7.64 8.50
C ALA A 40 3.10 -7.66 8.74
N VAL A 41 3.73 -8.82 8.56
CA VAL A 41 5.19 -8.91 8.62
C VAL A 41 5.83 -8.06 7.49
N PRO A 42 7.05 -7.54 7.67
CA PRO A 42 7.71 -6.71 6.66
C PRO A 42 7.80 -7.35 5.27
N ALA A 43 7.89 -8.68 5.18
CA ALA A 43 7.88 -9.41 3.91
C ALA A 43 6.58 -9.17 3.11
N VAL A 44 5.42 -9.26 3.75
CA VAL A 44 4.11 -9.01 3.11
C VAL A 44 4.00 -7.55 2.67
N HIS A 45 4.52 -6.62 3.47
CA HIS A 45 4.57 -5.22 3.07
C HIS A 45 5.39 -4.97 1.79
N ARG A 46 6.52 -5.66 1.65
CA ARG A 46 7.37 -5.60 0.45
C ARG A 46 6.71 -6.25 -0.76
N GLN A 47 6.03 -7.38 -0.59
CA GLN A 47 5.28 -8.03 -1.66
C GLN A 47 4.15 -7.12 -2.17
N LEU A 48 3.34 -6.55 -1.26
CA LEU A 48 2.31 -5.56 -1.61
C LEU A 48 2.88 -4.34 -2.33
N LEU A 49 4.07 -3.87 -1.94
CA LEU A 49 4.76 -2.78 -2.64
C LEU A 49 5.18 -3.17 -4.05
N ALA A 50 5.68 -4.39 -4.24
CA ALA A 50 6.05 -4.90 -5.56
C ALA A 50 4.85 -4.99 -6.51
N ARG A 51 3.68 -5.42 -6.01
CA ARG A 51 2.41 -5.40 -6.78
C ARG A 51 2.03 -4.01 -7.26
N CYS A 52 2.48 -2.95 -6.58
CA CYS A 52 2.20 -1.56 -6.92
C CYS A 52 3.12 -0.98 -8.02
N GLN A 53 4.02 -1.77 -8.64
CA GLN A 53 4.86 -1.32 -9.75
C GLN A 53 4.07 -0.59 -10.88
N PRO A 54 2.86 -1.03 -11.28
CA PRO A 54 2.10 -0.34 -12.32
C PRO A 54 1.75 1.12 -12.00
N LEU A 55 1.77 1.51 -10.71
CA LEU A 55 1.49 2.90 -10.29
C LEU A 55 2.67 3.86 -10.55
N ASP A 56 3.78 3.39 -11.11
CA ASP A 56 4.88 4.25 -11.61
C ASP A 56 4.73 4.69 -13.05
N GLY A 57 3.82 4.08 -13.81
CA GLY A 57 3.69 4.33 -15.24
C GLY A 57 3.36 5.78 -15.60
N ASP A 58 3.61 6.14 -16.85
CA ASP A 58 3.36 7.50 -17.36
C ASP A 58 1.88 7.87 -17.42
N GLN A 59 1.00 6.88 -17.60
CA GLN A 59 -0.46 7.08 -17.66
C GLN A 59 -1.15 7.15 -16.28
N VAL A 60 -0.38 7.04 -15.19
CA VAL A 60 -0.91 7.01 -13.82
C VAL A 60 -1.13 8.44 -13.31
N VAL A 61 -2.28 8.69 -12.68
CA VAL A 61 -2.57 10.04 -12.15
C VAL A 61 -1.59 10.42 -11.02
N PRO A 62 -1.20 11.71 -10.90
CA PRO A 62 -0.18 12.13 -9.93
C PRO A 62 -0.45 11.70 -8.47
N ALA A 63 -1.73 11.65 -8.07
CA ALA A 63 -2.12 11.22 -6.73
C ALA A 63 -1.78 9.74 -6.44
N GLN A 64 -1.89 8.85 -7.44
CA GLN A 64 -1.54 7.43 -7.30
C GLN A 64 -0.02 7.25 -7.20
N ARG A 65 0.74 7.93 -8.06
CA ARG A 65 2.21 7.92 -8.00
C ARG A 65 2.74 8.42 -6.66
N LYS A 66 2.17 9.52 -6.14
CA LYS A 66 2.50 10.03 -4.80
C LYS A 66 2.20 9.00 -3.72
N ALA A 67 1.03 8.36 -3.78
CA ALA A 67 0.64 7.35 -2.82
C ALA A 67 1.58 6.12 -2.85
N ARG A 68 2.02 5.67 -4.02
CA ARG A 68 3.01 4.59 -4.14
C ARG A 68 4.33 4.99 -3.45
N ARG A 69 4.87 6.17 -3.77
CA ARG A 69 6.11 6.69 -3.14
C ARG A 69 6.00 6.80 -1.61
N GLU A 70 4.86 7.28 -1.11
CA GLU A 70 4.62 7.37 0.33
C GLU A 70 4.55 5.97 0.99
N TYR A 71 4.03 4.97 0.27
CA TYR A 71 4.03 3.59 0.76
C TYR A 71 5.44 3.00 0.76
N GLU A 72 6.19 3.18 -0.32
CA GLU A 72 7.60 2.79 -0.45
C GLU A 72 8.47 3.34 0.69
N ASN A 73 8.34 4.63 0.98
CA ASN A 73 9.06 5.26 2.09
C ASN A 73 8.73 4.61 3.45
N ARG A 74 7.45 4.29 3.70
CA ARG A 74 7.03 3.61 4.93
C ARG A 74 7.58 2.19 5.01
N VAL A 75 7.51 1.42 3.92
CA VAL A 75 7.99 0.03 3.88
C VAL A 75 9.51 -0.03 4.06
N THR A 76 10.24 0.93 3.47
CA THR A 76 11.69 1.07 3.67
C THR A 76 12.02 1.36 5.14
N GLY A 77 11.23 2.22 5.80
CA GLY A 77 11.37 2.52 7.22
C GLY A 77 11.08 1.34 8.17
N LEU A 78 10.33 0.31 7.76
CA LEU A 78 10.06 -0.88 8.59
C LEU A 78 11.30 -1.75 8.85
N GLY A 79 12.39 -1.55 8.10
CA GLY A 79 13.65 -2.28 8.25
C GLY A 79 14.74 -1.57 9.06
N ALA A 80 14.52 -0.31 9.45
CA ALA A 80 15.45 0.43 10.29
C ALA A 80 15.07 0.21 11.77
N PRO A 81 16.00 -0.19 12.66
CA PRO A 81 15.74 -0.16 14.10
C PRO A 81 15.46 1.30 14.52
N ALA A 82 14.45 1.47 15.37
CA ALA A 82 14.06 2.77 15.95
C ALA A 82 15.12 3.33 16.89
#